data_AF-A0A2M8Q7X3-F1
#
_entry.id   AF-A0A2M8Q7X3-F1
#
_cell.length_a   1.000
_cell.length_b   1.000
_cell.length_c   1.000
_cell.angle_alpha   90.00
_cell.angle_beta   90.00
_cell.angle_gamma   90.00
#
_symmetry.space_group_name_H-M   'P 1'
#
loop_
_entity.id
_entity.type
_entity.pdbx_description
1 polymer ?
#
loop_
_entity_poly.entity_id
_entity_poly.type
_entity_poly.pdbx_seq_one_letter_code
_entity_poly.pdbx_strand_id
1 'polypeptide(L)'
;NVIVYIGLLMAPLAWWYIHRTRPGMELRAIGEYPAAADVLGINVNRQRYAYVVFGGMMAGLGGASLSLAITPLWIEDMTAGQGWIAVGLVIFASWDPLRAALGSYLFGAIRRLPLDSQNLPFFLAYPQLGYFMNMLPYLFVILLMLISARSEMRRRIGAPAALGQPYVREERGV
;
A
#
# COMPACT_ATOMS: atom_id res chain seq x y z
N ASN A 1 0.45 6.97 19.56
CA ASN A 1 0.86 5.70 18.92
C ASN A 1 2.23 5.86 18.26
N VAL A 2 3.27 5.19 18.78
CA VAL A 2 4.64 5.24 18.24
C VAL A 2 4.68 4.80 16.76
N ILE A 3 3.84 3.83 16.40
CA ILE A 3 3.67 3.29 15.05
C ILE A 3 3.30 4.38 14.02
N VAL A 4 2.55 5.42 14.42
CA VAL A 4 2.17 6.52 13.51
C VAL A 4 3.41 7.33 13.11
N TYR A 5 4.29 7.62 14.07
CA TYR A 5 5.53 8.34 13.79
C TYR A 5 6.49 7.51 12.94
N ILE A 6 6.55 6.19 13.17
CA ILE A 6 7.32 5.27 12.33
C ILE A 6 6.77 5.28 10.89
N GLY A 7 5.45 5.17 10.71
CA GLY A 7 4.82 5.22 9.38
C GLY A 7 5.06 6.54 8.67
N LEU A 8 4.95 7.67 9.38
CA LEU A 8 5.20 9.01 8.85
C LEU A 8 6.66 9.19 8.37
N LEU A 9 7.64 8.65 9.11
CA LEU A 9 9.05 8.69 8.74
C LEU A 9 9.40 7.68 7.63
N MET A 10 8.74 6.52 7.62
CA MET A 10 9.00 5.47 6.64
C MET A 10 8.66 5.89 5.21
N ALA A 11 7.62 6.69 5.00
CA ALA A 11 7.23 7.16 3.67
C ALA A 11 8.31 8.00 2.96
N PRO A 12 8.84 9.10 3.54
CA PRO A 12 9.93 9.85 2.93
C PRO A 12 11.25 9.08 2.91
N LEU A 13 11.53 8.21 3.89
CA LEU A 13 12.70 7.34 3.87
C LEU A 13 12.66 6.34 2.72
N ALA A 14 11.52 5.69 2.48
CA ALA A 14 11.33 4.78 1.35
C ALA A 14 11.44 5.51 0.02
N TRP A 15 10.85 6.71 -0.08
CA TRP A 15 11.00 7.55 -1.26
C TRP A 15 12.46 7.89 -1.56
N TRP A 16 13.20 8.33 -0.54
CA TRP A 16 14.62 8.65 -0.66
C TRP A 16 15.44 7.41 -1.01
N TYR A 17 15.19 6.27 -0.34
CA TYR A 17 15.86 5.01 -0.62
C TYR A 17 15.67 4.59 -2.09
N ILE A 18 14.43 4.53 -2.57
CA ILE A 18 14.11 4.05 -3.93
C ILE A 18 14.66 5.00 -5.01
N HIS A 19 14.58 6.32 -4.79
CA HIS A 19 14.88 7.30 -5.84
C HIS A 19 16.31 7.83 -5.82
N ARG A 20 16.98 7.88 -4.66
CA ARG A 20 18.27 8.56 -4.48
C ARG A 20 19.44 7.63 -4.13
N THR A 21 19.20 6.37 -3.76
CA THR A 21 20.28 5.46 -3.34
C THR A 21 20.63 4.43 -4.41
N ARG A 22 21.88 3.92 -4.36
CA ARG A 22 22.35 2.81 -5.21
C ARG A 22 21.46 1.57 -5.13
N PRO A 23 21.18 0.99 -3.95
CA PRO A 23 20.33 -0.20 -3.86
C PRO A 23 18.88 0.06 -4.32
N GLY A 24 18.40 1.31 -4.24
CA GLY A 24 17.10 1.70 -4.82
C GLY A 24 17.09 1.73 -6.36
N MET A 25 18.21 2.08 -6.99
CA MET A 25 18.37 1.95 -8.45
C MET A 25 18.44 0.47 -8.86
N GLU A 26 19.16 -0.36 -8.09
CA GLU A 26 19.22 -1.80 -8.31
C GLU A 26 17.84 -2.47 -8.18
N LEU A 27 17.05 -2.08 -7.17
CA LEU A 27 15.66 -2.54 -7.01
C LEU A 27 14.81 -2.25 -8.26
N ARG A 28 14.90 -1.03 -8.80
CA ARG A 28 14.16 -0.65 -10.02
C ARG A 28 14.67 -1.40 -11.24
N ALA A 29 15.99 -1.56 -11.37
CA ALA A 29 16.59 -2.32 -12.46
C ALA A 29 16.14 -3.80 -12.45
N ILE A 30 16.10 -4.44 -11.28
CA ILE A 30 15.62 -5.81 -11.10
C ILE A 30 14.13 -5.95 -11.46
N GLY A 31 13.33 -4.92 -11.18
CA GLY A 31 11.91 -4.88 -11.51
C GLY A 31 11.64 -4.70 -13.01
N GLU A 32 12.45 -3.92 -13.71
CA GLU A 32 12.31 -3.68 -15.14
C GLU A 32 12.94 -4.81 -15.98
N TYR A 33 14.24 -5.08 -15.79
CA TYR A 33 15.00 -6.06 -16.57
C TYR A 33 15.97 -6.85 -15.66
N PRO A 34 15.53 -7.99 -15.07
CA PRO A 34 16.36 -8.76 -14.14
C PRO A 34 17.61 -9.37 -14.79
N ALA A 35 17.53 -9.76 -16.07
CA ALA A 35 18.68 -10.29 -16.79
C ALA A 35 19.82 -9.27 -16.93
N ALA A 36 19.49 -7.99 -17.16
CA ALA A 36 20.48 -6.91 -17.24
C ALA A 36 21.14 -6.64 -15.88
N ALA A 37 20.38 -6.79 -14.78
CA ALA A 37 20.92 -6.64 -13.43
C ALA A 37 21.91 -7.76 -13.05
N ASP A 38 21.67 -9.01 -13.46
CA ASP A 38 22.61 -10.13 -13.18
C ASP A 38 23.93 -9.98 -13.95
N VAL A 39 23.90 -9.44 -15.18
CA VAL A 39 25.14 -9.12 -15.94
C VAL A 39 26.02 -8.10 -15.21
N LEU A 40 25.41 -7.18 -14.47
CA LEU A 40 26.11 -6.21 -13.62
C LEU A 40 26.62 -6.80 -12.29
N GLY A 41 26.45 -8.11 -12.07
CA GLY A 41 26.90 -8.82 -10.88
C GLY A 41 25.92 -8.78 -9.70
N ILE A 42 24.69 -8.30 -9.92
CA ILE A 42 23.67 -8.19 -8.88
C ILE A 42 22.97 -9.54 -8.72
N ASN A 43 22.98 -10.11 -7.51
CA ASN A 43 22.23 -11.32 -7.22
C ASN A 43 20.72 -11.02 -7.10
N VAL A 44 20.02 -11.13 -8.23
CA VAL A 44 18.58 -10.85 -8.39
C VAL A 44 17.73 -11.64 -7.39
N ASN A 45 17.98 -12.94 -7.24
CA ASN A 45 17.19 -13.81 -6.37
C ASN A 45 17.31 -13.39 -4.92
N ARG A 46 18.54 -13.18 -4.43
CA ARG A 46 18.77 -12.74 -3.04
C ARG A 46 18.09 -11.40 -2.76
N GLN A 47 18.18 -10.45 -3.69
CA GLN A 47 17.53 -9.15 -3.53
C GLN A 47 16.00 -9.28 -3.52
N ARG A 48 15.40 -10.02 -4.44
CA ARG A 48 13.95 -10.27 -4.47
C ARG A 48 13.45 -10.87 -3.16
N TYR A 49 14.13 -11.88 -2.63
CA TYR A 49 13.78 -12.48 -1.32
C TYR A 49 13.88 -11.46 -0.19
N ALA A 50 14.96 -10.67 -0.13
CA ALA A 50 15.13 -9.65 0.90
C ALA A 50 13.98 -8.63 0.90
N TYR A 51 13.57 -8.16 -0.29
CA TYR A 51 12.46 -7.20 -0.42
C TYR A 51 11.10 -7.82 -0.11
N VAL A 52 10.85 -9.08 -0.47
CA VAL A 52 9.61 -9.80 -0.11
C VAL A 52 9.50 -10.00 1.40
N VAL A 53 10.60 -10.44 2.05
CA VAL A 53 10.65 -10.61 3.50
C VAL A 53 10.40 -9.27 4.21
N PHE A 54 11.05 -8.20 3.74
CA PHE A 54 10.82 -6.86 4.28
C PHE A 54 9.36 -6.41 4.12
N GLY A 55 8.75 -6.62 2.95
CA GLY A 55 7.32 -6.34 2.73
C GLY A 55 6.41 -7.13 3.68
N GLY A 56 6.71 -8.41 3.90
CA GLY A 56 6.00 -9.26 4.86
C GLY A 56 6.14 -8.77 6.30
N MET A 57 7.33 -8.33 6.71
CA MET A 57 7.55 -7.72 8.03
C MET A 57 6.70 -6.45 8.21
N MET A 58 6.65 -5.59 7.19
CA MET A 58 5.84 -4.36 7.22
C MET A 58 4.34 -4.67 7.30
N ALA A 59 3.85 -5.67 6.56
CA ALA A 59 2.48 -6.14 6.65
C ALA A 59 2.16 -6.72 8.04
N GLY A 60 3.10 -7.47 8.63
CA GLY A 60 3.00 -7.97 10.00
C GLY A 60 2.93 -6.87 11.06
N LEU A 61 3.75 -5.81 10.93
CA LEU A 61 3.68 -4.62 11.79
C LEU A 61 2.32 -3.90 11.67
N GLY A 62 1.77 -3.82 10.45
CA GLY A 62 0.43 -3.31 10.21
C GLY A 62 -0.65 -4.15 10.92
N GLY A 63 -0.57 -5.47 10.82
CA GLY A 63 -1.47 -6.40 11.52
C GLY A 63 -1.37 -6.30 13.05
N ALA A 64 -0.15 -6.23 13.58
CA ALA A 64 0.08 -6.04 15.02
C ALA A 64 -0.55 -4.75 15.56
N SER A 65 -0.58 -3.68 14.75
CA SER A 65 -1.24 -2.43 15.13
C SER A 65 -2.76 -2.57 15.31
N LEU A 66 -3.41 -3.50 14.59
CA LEU A 66 -4.85 -3.74 14.75
C LEU A 66 -5.16 -4.29 16.15
N SER A 67 -4.38 -5.27 16.62
CA SER A 67 -4.59 -5.94 17.91
C SER A 67 -4.03 -5.19 19.11
N LEU A 68 -3.02 -4.33 18.91
CA LEU A 68 -2.38 -3.60 20.02
C LEU A 68 -2.85 -2.14 20.16
N ALA A 69 -3.19 -1.47 19.05
CA ALA A 69 -3.38 -0.02 19.05
C ALA A 69 -4.83 0.42 18.80
N ILE A 70 -5.64 -0.36 18.10
CA ILE A 70 -7.04 -0.01 17.79
C ILE A 70 -7.97 -0.55 18.86
N THR A 71 -7.86 -1.85 19.17
CA THR A 71 -8.61 -2.47 20.26
C THR A 71 -7.64 -3.38 21.00
N PRO A 72 -7.27 -3.09 22.28
CA PRO A 72 -6.35 -3.93 23.06
C PRO A 72 -7.04 -5.22 23.54
N LEU A 73 -7.86 -5.81 22.68
CA LEU A 73 -8.59 -7.04 22.88
C LEU A 73 -8.64 -7.78 21.54
N TRP A 74 -8.50 -9.10 21.58
CA TRP A 74 -8.71 -9.92 20.40
C TRP A 74 -10.21 -10.05 20.15
N ILE A 75 -10.64 -9.68 18.94
CA ILE A 75 -12.03 -9.79 18.49
C ILE A 75 -12.03 -10.62 17.20
N GLU A 76 -12.95 -11.56 17.06
CA GLU A 76 -13.11 -12.29 15.79
C GLU A 76 -13.41 -11.31 14.65
N ASP A 77 -12.85 -11.58 13.46
CA ASP A 77 -12.98 -10.70 12.29
C ASP A 77 -12.50 -9.25 12.47
N MET A 78 -11.41 -9.00 13.21
CA MET A 78 -10.83 -7.64 13.35
C MET A 78 -10.57 -6.95 12.00
N THR A 79 -10.16 -7.70 10.99
CA THR A 79 -9.89 -7.17 9.65
C THR A 79 -11.16 -6.95 8.84
N ALA A 80 -12.30 -7.54 9.21
CA ALA A 80 -13.63 -7.32 8.62
C ALA A 80 -13.64 -7.16 7.08
N GLY A 81 -12.89 -8.00 6.37
CA GLY A 81 -12.77 -7.98 4.91
C GLY A 81 -12.02 -6.78 4.32
N GLN A 82 -11.39 -5.91 5.11
CA GLN A 82 -10.79 -4.63 4.66
C GLN A 82 -9.56 -4.79 3.74
N GLY A 83 -9.13 -6.02 3.43
CA GLY A 83 -8.01 -6.28 2.53
C GLY A 83 -8.20 -5.72 1.11
N TRP A 84 -9.45 -5.61 0.64
CA TRP A 84 -9.76 -5.05 -0.69
C TRP A 84 -9.34 -3.57 -0.81
N ILE A 85 -9.32 -2.83 0.30
CA ILE A 85 -8.85 -1.43 0.34
C ILE A 85 -7.37 -1.35 0.07
N ALA A 86 -6.60 -2.31 0.60
CA ALA A 86 -5.16 -2.35 0.38
C ALA A 86 -4.85 -2.49 -1.11
N VAL A 87 -5.62 -3.31 -1.83
CA VAL A 87 -5.51 -3.45 -3.29
C VAL A 87 -5.80 -2.13 -3.99
N GLY A 88 -6.91 -1.47 -3.64
CA GLY A 88 -7.25 -0.16 -4.21
C GLY A 88 -6.21 0.92 -3.95
N LEU A 89 -5.62 0.91 -2.75
CA LEU A 89 -4.57 1.84 -2.35
C LEU A 89 -3.27 1.61 -3.10
N VAL A 90 -2.87 0.35 -3.32
CA VAL A 90 -1.69 0.00 -4.14
C VAL A 90 -1.86 0.49 -5.58
N ILE A 91 -3.06 0.34 -6.14
CA ILE A 91 -3.39 0.85 -7.48
C ILE A 91 -3.25 2.37 -7.52
N PHE A 92 -3.90 3.08 -6.59
CA PHE A 92 -3.83 4.54 -6.49
C PHE A 92 -2.40 5.06 -6.25
N ALA A 93 -1.61 4.32 -5.48
CA ALA A 93 -0.23 4.69 -5.19
C ALA A 93 0.67 4.64 -6.43
N SER A 94 0.31 3.89 -7.47
CA SER A 94 1.11 3.70 -8.69
C SER A 94 2.60 3.42 -8.39
N TRP A 95 2.90 2.57 -7.41
CA TRP A 95 4.26 2.24 -6.95
C TRP A 95 5.08 3.40 -6.33
N ASP A 96 4.45 4.55 -6.06
CA ASP A 96 5.07 5.69 -5.38
C ASP A 96 4.78 5.64 -3.85
N PRO A 97 5.82 5.56 -3.00
CA PRO A 97 5.65 5.47 -1.54
C PRO A 97 4.98 6.72 -0.93
N LEU A 98 5.16 7.91 -1.51
CA LEU A 98 4.51 9.13 -0.99
C LEU A 98 3.01 9.11 -1.26
N ARG A 99 2.60 8.63 -2.44
CA ARG A 99 1.18 8.47 -2.78
C ARG A 99 0.52 7.38 -1.93
N ALA A 100 1.22 6.28 -1.66
CA ALA A 100 0.76 5.26 -0.73
C ALA A 100 0.52 5.83 0.68
N ALA A 101 1.44 6.63 1.19
CA ALA A 101 1.29 7.28 2.49
C ALA A 101 0.08 8.23 2.52
N LEU A 102 -0.03 9.13 1.55
CA LEU A 102 -1.18 10.04 1.44
C LEU A 102 -2.51 9.28 1.33
N GLY A 103 -2.56 8.25 0.49
CA GLY A 103 -3.73 7.39 0.35
C GLY A 103 -4.11 6.71 1.67
N SER A 104 -3.13 6.23 2.44
CA SER A 104 -3.38 5.59 3.74
C SER A 104 -3.95 6.55 4.78
N TYR A 105 -3.47 7.80 4.83
CA TYR A 105 -3.98 8.82 5.74
C TYR A 105 -5.39 9.28 5.36
N LEU A 106 -5.65 9.50 4.06
CA LEU A 106 -6.99 9.82 3.57
C LEU A 106 -7.97 8.70 3.90
N PHE A 107 -7.57 7.44 3.70
CA PHE A 107 -8.40 6.30 4.03
C PHE A 107 -8.69 6.20 5.52
N GLY A 108 -7.66 6.38 6.36
CA GLY A 108 -7.81 6.42 7.81
C GLY A 108 -8.75 7.53 8.27
N ALA A 109 -8.65 8.72 7.68
CA ALA A 109 -9.55 9.84 7.99
C ALA A 109 -10.99 9.49 7.62
N ILE A 110 -11.23 8.98 6.41
CA ILE A 110 -12.57 8.60 5.94
C ILE A 110 -13.18 7.49 6.79
N ARG A 111 -12.37 6.53 7.24
CA ARG A 111 -12.82 5.46 8.14
C ARG A 111 -13.21 5.98 9.53
N ARG A 112 -12.60 7.08 9.99
CA ARG A 112 -12.92 7.68 11.29
C ARG A 112 -14.14 8.61 11.22
N LEU A 113 -14.46 9.18 10.07
CA LEU A 113 -15.59 10.10 9.90
C LEU A 113 -16.92 9.57 10.45
N PRO A 114 -17.36 8.31 10.20
CA PRO A 114 -18.58 7.78 10.77
C PRO A 114 -18.55 7.70 12.30
N LEU A 115 -17.39 7.42 12.90
CA LEU A 115 -17.23 7.33 14.35
C LEU A 115 -17.38 8.70 15.01
N ASP A 116 -16.77 9.73 14.42
CA ASP A 116 -16.80 11.09 14.98
C ASP A 116 -18.17 11.76 14.77
N SER A 117 -18.87 11.45 13.67
CA SER A 117 -20.15 12.07 13.31
C SER A 117 -21.38 11.43 13.95
N GLN A 118 -21.29 10.20 14.46
CA GLN A 118 -22.40 9.50 15.14
C GLN A 118 -22.94 10.24 16.36
N ASN A 119 -22.14 11.10 17.00
CA ASN A 119 -22.54 11.86 18.18
C ASN A 119 -23.15 13.25 17.85
N LEU A 120 -23.26 13.61 16.56
CA LEU A 120 -23.83 14.89 16.17
C LEU A 120 -25.37 14.86 16.24
N PRO A 121 -26.03 15.95 16.67
CA PRO A 121 -27.49 16.03 16.82
C PRO A 121 -28.28 15.64 15.56
N PHE A 122 -27.74 15.99 14.38
CA PHE A 122 -28.32 15.67 13.08
C PHE A 122 -28.40 14.16 12.81
N PHE A 123 -27.36 13.40 13.17
CA PHE A 123 -27.31 11.94 12.95
C PHE A 123 -28.09 11.16 14.02
N LEU A 124 -28.26 11.74 15.22
CA LEU A 124 -29.16 11.21 16.25
C LEU A 124 -30.64 11.30 15.83
N ALA A 125 -31.01 12.34 15.09
CA ALA A 125 -32.37 12.52 14.58
C ALA A 125 -32.72 11.58 13.41
N TYR A 126 -31.71 11.14 12.65
CA TYR A 126 -31.88 10.29 11.47
C TYR A 126 -30.88 9.13 11.47
N PRO A 127 -31.06 8.11 12.32
CA PRO A 127 -30.10 7.01 12.50
C PRO A 127 -29.86 6.19 11.22
N GLN A 128 -30.81 6.20 10.27
CA GLN A 128 -30.68 5.50 8.98
C GLN A 128 -29.57 6.09 8.09
N LEU A 129 -29.21 7.37 8.27
CA LEU A 129 -28.10 7.99 7.53
C LEU A 129 -26.73 7.43 7.92
N GLY A 130 -26.61 6.81 9.11
CA GLY A 130 -25.39 6.13 9.55
C GLY A 130 -24.96 5.00 8.61
N TYR A 131 -25.91 4.30 7.97
CA TYR A 131 -25.60 3.25 6.99
C TYR A 131 -24.89 3.80 5.75
N PHE A 132 -25.32 4.95 5.25
CA PHE A 132 -24.67 5.62 4.11
C PHE A 132 -23.25 6.09 4.46
N MET A 133 -23.03 6.52 5.69
CA MET A 133 -21.73 6.96 6.16
C MET A 133 -20.74 5.80 6.26
N ASN A 134 -21.19 4.61 6.65
CA ASN A 134 -20.37 3.40 6.63
C ASN A 134 -19.98 2.95 5.21
N MET A 135 -20.68 3.42 4.17
CA MET A 135 -20.32 3.16 2.77
C MET A 135 -19.22 4.10 2.23
N LEU A 136 -18.91 5.20 2.93
CA LEU A 136 -17.90 6.19 2.49
C LEU A 136 -16.53 5.58 2.13
N PRO A 137 -15.94 4.67 2.93
CA PRO A 137 -14.66 4.07 2.58
C PRO A 137 -14.72 3.29 1.26
N TYR A 138 -15.87 2.66 0.98
CA TYR A 138 -16.12 1.92 -0.26
C TYR A 138 -16.22 2.84 -1.47
N LEU A 139 -17.03 3.88 -1.35
CA LEU A 139 -17.19 4.92 -2.38
C LEU A 139 -15.86 5.62 -2.68
N PHE A 140 -15.04 5.85 -1.65
CA PHE A 140 -13.74 6.48 -1.82
C PHE A 140 -12.79 5.63 -2.67
N VAL A 141 -12.70 4.32 -2.45
CA VAL A 141 -11.86 3.47 -3.32
C VAL A 141 -12.39 3.43 -4.75
N ILE A 142 -13.71 3.36 -4.94
CA ILE A 142 -14.30 3.42 -6.28
C ILE A 142 -13.91 4.74 -6.98
N LEU A 143 -14.01 5.87 -6.27
CA LEU A 143 -13.60 7.17 -6.76
C LEU A 143 -12.11 7.22 -7.10
N LEU A 144 -11.25 6.75 -6.18
CA LEU A 144 -9.80 6.68 -6.40
C LEU A 144 -9.47 5.83 -7.61
N MET A 145 -10.12 4.68 -7.77
CA MET A 145 -9.92 3.79 -8.89
C MET A 145 -10.38 4.43 -10.21
N LEU A 146 -11.48 5.17 -10.22
CA LEU A 146 -11.94 5.93 -11.39
C LEU A 146 -10.97 7.05 -11.79
N ILE A 147 -10.43 7.77 -10.80
CA ILE A 147 -9.42 8.82 -11.03
C ILE A 147 -8.13 8.19 -11.54
N SER A 148 -7.66 7.12 -10.89
CA SER A 148 -6.46 6.39 -11.28
C SER A 148 -6.64 5.82 -12.69
N ALA A 149 -7.76 5.17 -13.01
CA ALA A 149 -8.01 4.64 -14.35
C ALA A 149 -7.91 5.71 -15.45
N ARG A 150 -8.34 6.95 -15.18
CA ARG A 150 -8.19 8.07 -16.11
C ARG A 150 -6.74 8.57 -16.21
N SER A 151 -5.96 8.56 -15.12
CA SER A 151 -4.54 8.91 -15.16
C SER A 151 -3.64 7.81 -15.74
N GLU A 152 -3.95 6.54 -15.46
CA GLU A 152 -3.26 5.34 -15.95
C GLU A 152 -3.51 5.10 -17.45
N MET A 153 -4.65 5.54 -18.01
CA MET A 153 -4.84 5.54 -19.48
C MET A 153 -3.77 6.41 -20.19
N ARG A 154 -3.18 7.40 -19.51
CA ARG A 154 -2.01 8.15 -19.99
C ARG A 154 -0.65 7.59 -19.52
N ARG A 155 -0.62 6.65 -18.56
CA ARG A 155 0.59 6.09 -17.95
C ARG A 155 0.56 4.56 -17.87
N ARG A 156 0.48 3.88 -19.03
CA ARG A 156 0.68 2.42 -19.14
C ARG A 156 2.07 1.90 -18.67
N ILE A 157 2.87 2.68 -17.93
CA ILE A 157 4.31 2.48 -17.69
C ILE A 157 4.64 2.78 -16.21
N GLY A 158 4.38 1.84 -15.30
CA GLY A 158 4.71 2.04 -13.88
C GLY A 158 4.76 0.76 -13.05
N ALA A 159 4.04 -0.28 -13.46
CA ALA A 159 4.27 -1.61 -12.94
C ALA A 159 5.60 -2.15 -13.52
N PRO A 160 6.49 -2.70 -12.69
CA PRO A 160 7.75 -3.25 -13.18
C PRO A 160 7.50 -4.35 -14.21
N ALA A 161 8.19 -4.31 -15.35
CA ALA A 161 7.92 -5.22 -16.46
C ALA A 161 8.11 -6.71 -16.11
N ALA A 162 9.03 -7.02 -15.18
CA ALA A 162 9.32 -8.36 -14.71
C ALA A 162 8.57 -8.74 -13.42
N LEU A 163 7.53 -7.99 -13.03
CA LEU A 163 6.73 -8.30 -11.85
C LEU A 163 6.00 -9.65 -12.02
N GLY A 164 6.16 -10.54 -11.04
CA GLY A 164 5.53 -11.86 -11.04
C GLY A 164 6.18 -12.87 -12.00
N GLN A 165 7.19 -12.47 -12.78
CA GLN A 165 7.93 -13.39 -13.64
C GLN A 165 9.05 -14.09 -12.85
N PRO A 166 9.08 -15.44 -12.80
CA PRO A 166 10.17 -16.17 -12.17
C PRO A 166 11.48 -15.89 -12.92
N TYR A 167 12.57 -15.74 -12.18
CA TYR A 167 13.89 -15.52 -12.76
C TYR A 167 14.76 -16.75 -12.51
N VAL A 168 15.18 -17.39 -13.60
CA VAL A 168 16.08 -18.55 -13.59
C VAL A 168 17.39 -18.13 -14.24
N ARG A 169 18.50 -18.27 -13.51
CA ARG A 169 19.82 -17.77 -13.92
C ARG A 169 20.39 -18.46 -15.17
N GLU A 170 19.85 -19.62 -15.52
CA GLU A 170 20.37 -20.50 -16.58
C GLU A 170 19.61 -20.38 -17.90
N GLU A 171 18.43 -19.76 -17.93
CA GLU A 171 17.73 -19.43 -19.17
C GLU A 171 18.36 -18.18 -19.78
N ARG A 172 19.49 -18.37 -20.48
CA ARG A 172 20.02 -17.37 -21.39
C ARG A 172 18.98 -17.16 -22.50
N GLY A 173 18.33 -16.00 -22.43
CA GLY A 173 17.40 -15.40 -23.40
C GLY A 173 17.09 -16.17 -24.67
N VAL A 174 15.79 -16.41 -24.88
CA VAL A 174 15.18 -16.26 -26.20
C VAL A 174 14.65 -14.84 -26.35
#